data_AF-A0A970HQW4-F1
#
_entry.id   AF-A0A970HQW4-F1
#
_cell.length_a   1.000
_cell.length_b   1.000
_cell.length_c   1.000
_cell.angle_alpha   90.00
_cell.angle_beta   90.00
_cell.angle_gamma   90.00
#
_symmetry.space_group_name_H-M   'P 1'
#
loop_
_entity.id
_entity.type
_entity.pdbx_description
1 polymer ?
#
loop_
_entity_poly.entity_id
_entity_poly.type
_entity_poly.pdbx_seq_one_letter_code
_entity_poly.pdbx_strand_id
1 'polypeptide(L)'
;MNIKAANREACARLLHTIQMYSFVLLETNLYLDSHPNDQMALEYFRKYSQLLKQAREEYESQCGPLSPNSNFIATDTWRWVEGPWPWQPGAN
;
A
#
# COMPACT_ATOMS: atom_id res chain seq x y z
N MET A 1 4.55 27.30 -3.80
CA MET A 1 3.98 25.94 -3.62
C MET A 1 4.39 25.42 -2.26
N ASN A 2 3.44 24.97 -1.44
CA ASN A 2 3.71 24.50 -0.07
C ASN A 2 4.17 23.04 -0.12
N ILE A 3 5.45 22.80 0.12
CA ILE A 3 6.10 21.48 0.00
C ILE A 3 5.40 20.43 0.87
N LYS A 4 4.82 20.82 2.00
CA LYS A 4 4.05 19.92 2.88
C LYS A 4 2.72 19.47 2.28
N ALA A 5 2.05 20.32 1.50
CA ALA A 5 0.77 19.99 0.86
C ALA A 5 0.98 19.05 -0.35
N ALA A 6 2.02 19.31 -1.15
CA ALA A 6 2.38 18.45 -2.28
C ALA A 6 2.74 17.02 -1.83
N ASN A 7 3.41 16.88 -0.68
CA ASN A 7 3.72 15.57 -0.11
C ASN A 7 2.45 14.81 0.31
N ARG A 8 1.45 15.52 0.85
CA ARG A 8 0.19 14.90 1.32
C ARG A 8 -0.65 14.33 0.18
N GLU A 9 -0.77 15.05 -0.93
CA GLU A 9 -1.50 14.57 -2.11
C GLU A 9 -0.81 13.36 -2.78
N ALA A 10 0.53 13.36 -2.82
CA ALA A 10 1.28 12.21 -3.32
C ALA A 10 1.03 10.97 -2.46
N CYS A 11 1.07 11.12 -1.13
CA CYS A 11 0.76 10.05 -0.19
C CYS A 11 -0.68 9.53 -0.34
N ALA A 12 -1.67 10.41 -0.50
CA ALA A 12 -3.06 10.02 -0.73
C ALA A 12 -3.21 9.18 -2.03
N ARG A 13 -2.54 9.58 -3.12
CA ARG A 13 -2.53 8.82 -4.39
C ARG A 13 -1.86 7.46 -4.26
N LEU A 14 -0.75 7.37 -3.53
CA LEU A 14 -0.07 6.10 -3.26
C LEU A 14 -0.94 5.18 -2.40
N LEU A 15 -1.59 5.71 -1.36
CA LEU A 15 -2.51 4.94 -0.52
C LEU A 15 -3.70 4.40 -1.31
N HIS A 16 -4.30 5.22 -2.17
CA HIS A 16 -5.38 4.79 -3.06
C HIS A 16 -4.91 3.69 -4.02
N THR A 17 -3.71 3.82 -4.58
CA THR A 17 -3.10 2.78 -5.44
C THR A 17 -2.92 1.46 -4.68
N ILE A 18 -2.43 1.51 -3.44
CA ILE A 18 -2.29 0.35 -2.55
C ILE A 18 -3.65 -0.32 -2.31
N GLN A 19 -4.70 0.46 -2.04
CA GLN A 19 -6.05 -0.05 -1.82
C GLN A 19 -6.58 -0.77 -3.08
N MET A 20 -6.43 -0.14 -4.25
CA MET A 20 -6.86 -0.73 -5.53
C MET A 20 -6.15 -2.05 -5.82
N TYR A 21 -4.82 -2.11 -5.67
CA TYR A 21 -4.08 -3.36 -5.89
C TYR A 21 -4.42 -4.43 -4.85
N SER A 22 -4.67 -4.03 -3.59
CA SER A 22 -5.10 -4.97 -2.55
C SER A 22 -6.47 -5.57 -2.88
N PHE A 23 -7.41 -4.76 -3.39
CA PHE A 23 -8.71 -5.24 -3.86
C PHE A 23 -8.57 -6.20 -5.04
N VAL A 24 -7.76 -5.86 -6.04
CA VAL A 24 -7.50 -6.74 -7.20
C VAL A 24 -6.98 -8.10 -6.77
N LEU A 25 -6.03 -8.14 -5.82
CA LEU A 25 -5.50 -9.41 -5.30
C LEU A 25 -6.56 -10.22 -4.55
N LEU A 26 -7.40 -9.56 -3.76
CA LEU A 26 -8.49 -10.24 -3.04
C LEU A 26 -9.46 -10.92 -4.02
N GLU A 27 -9.92 -10.18 -5.03
CA GLU A 27 -10.85 -10.70 -6.04
C GLU A 27 -10.22 -11.81 -6.87
N THR A 28 -8.96 -11.65 -7.27
CA THR A 28 -8.26 -12.67 -8.06
C THR A 28 -8.03 -13.94 -7.25
N ASN A 29 -7.73 -13.81 -5.95
CA ASN A 29 -7.61 -14.96 -5.04
C ASN A 29 -8.95 -15.71 -4.94
N LEU A 30 -10.04 -14.98 -4.72
CA LEU A 30 -11.38 -15.55 -4.64
C LEU A 30 -11.79 -16.29 -5.93
N TYR A 31 -11.41 -15.75 -7.10
CA TYR A 31 -11.62 -16.44 -8.37
C TYR A 31 -10.81 -17.74 -8.45
N LEU A 32 -9.53 -17.70 -8.07
CA LEU A 32 -8.62 -18.85 -8.09
C LEU A 32 -9.05 -19.98 -7.14
N ASP A 33 -9.79 -19.69 -6.07
CA ASP A 33 -10.38 -20.74 -5.19
C ASP A 33 -11.25 -21.74 -5.97
N SER A 34 -11.89 -21.28 -7.05
CA SER A 34 -12.71 -22.11 -7.94
C SER A 34 -12.00 -22.53 -9.24
N HIS A 35 -10.97 -21.78 -9.66
CA HIS A 35 -10.22 -22.01 -10.90
C HIS A 35 -8.70 -22.08 -10.65
N PRO A 36 -8.20 -23.03 -9.85
CA PRO A 36 -6.83 -23.01 -9.34
C PRO A 36 -5.73 -23.16 -10.40
N ASN A 37 -6.07 -23.69 -11.57
CA ASN A 37 -5.13 -23.94 -12.67
C ASN A 37 -5.18 -22.89 -13.79
N ASP A 38 -6.02 -21.85 -13.65
CA ASP A 38 -6.11 -20.77 -14.63
C ASP A 38 -4.81 -19.96 -14.65
N GLN A 39 -4.00 -20.18 -15.68
CA GLN A 39 -2.68 -19.56 -15.80
C GLN A 39 -2.76 -18.04 -15.94
N MET A 40 -3.80 -17.52 -16.60
CA MET A 40 -3.96 -16.07 -16.77
C MET A 40 -4.27 -15.42 -15.42
N ALA A 41 -5.16 -16.02 -14.62
CA ALA A 41 -5.48 -15.53 -13.29
C ALA A 41 -4.26 -15.62 -12.34
N LEU A 42 -3.46 -16.68 -12.44
CA LEU A 42 -2.21 -16.83 -11.68
C LEU A 42 -1.16 -15.77 -12.06
N GLU A 43 -0.96 -15.50 -13.36
CA GLU A 43 -0.07 -14.43 -13.83
C GLU A 43 -0.55 -13.05 -13.40
N TYR A 44 -1.85 -12.81 -13.48
CA TYR A 44 -2.48 -11.58 -13.03
C TYR A 44 -2.26 -11.38 -11.52
N PHE A 45 -2.49 -12.40 -10.71
CA PHE A 45 -2.22 -12.37 -9.27
C PHE A 45 -0.74 -12.03 -8.97
N ARG A 46 0.20 -12.71 -9.62
CA ARG A 46 1.65 -12.46 -9.45
C ARG A 46 2.03 -11.03 -9.81
N LYS A 47 1.52 -10.52 -10.94
CA LYS A 47 1.75 -9.14 -11.39
C LYS A 47 1.29 -8.13 -10.35
N TYR A 48 0.05 -8.22 -9.89
CA TYR A 48 -0.48 -7.26 -8.92
C TYR A 48 0.12 -7.42 -7.53
N SER A 49 0.58 -8.61 -7.17
CA SER A 49 1.33 -8.82 -5.93
C SER A 49 2.66 -8.07 -5.93
N GLN A 50 3.36 -8.05 -7.07
CA GLN A 50 4.59 -7.27 -7.22
C GLN A 50 4.32 -5.77 -7.22
N LEU A 51 3.29 -5.31 -7.93
CA LEU A 51 2.90 -3.89 -7.95
C LEU A 51 2.47 -3.38 -6.56
N LEU A 52 1.71 -4.19 -5.80
CA LEU A 52 1.33 -3.85 -4.43
C LEU A 52 2.56 -3.71 -3.53
N LYS A 53 3.52 -4.63 -3.64
CA LYS A 53 4.78 -4.55 -2.87
C LYS A 53 5.53 -3.25 -3.17
N GLN A 54 5.72 -2.93 -4.46
CA GLN A 54 6.40 -1.70 -4.88
C GLN A 54 5.68 -0.44 -4.40
N ALA A 55 4.34 -0.38 -4.54
CA ALA A 55 3.56 0.77 -4.09
C ALA A 55 3.64 0.97 -2.57
N ARG A 56 3.67 -0.13 -1.79
CA ARG A 56 3.87 -0.07 -0.33
C ARG A 56 5.25 0.44 0.04
N GLU A 57 6.30 -0.06 -0.60
CA GLU A 57 7.68 0.42 -0.37
C GLU A 57 7.82 1.91 -0.73
N GLU A 58 7.21 2.33 -1.84
CA GLU A 58 7.20 3.72 -2.27
C GLU A 58 6.46 4.62 -1.27
N TYR A 59 5.29 4.18 -0.79
CA TYR A 59 4.55 4.90 0.25
C TYR A 59 5.37 4.98 1.54
N GLU A 60 5.89 3.86 2.05
CA GLU A 60 6.57 3.85 3.34
C GLU A 60 7.85 4.67 3.36
N SER A 61 8.55 4.76 2.22
CA SER A 61 9.74 5.61 2.07
C SER A 61 9.44 7.13 2.10
N GLN A 62 8.25 7.55 1.66
CA GLN A 62 7.89 8.96 1.49
C GLN A 62 6.89 9.48 2.55
N CYS A 63 6.00 8.62 3.00
CA CYS A 63 4.82 8.97 3.78
C CYS A 63 4.87 8.42 5.21
N GLY A 64 5.70 7.42 5.47
CA GLY A 64 5.82 6.75 6.77
C GLY A 64 5.21 5.35 6.79
N PRO A 65 5.41 4.61 7.89
CA PRO A 65 5.07 3.19 7.98
C PRO A 65 3.55 2.94 7.84
N LEU A 66 3.16 1.92 7.08
CA LEU A 66 1.74 1.49 6.92
C LEU A 66 1.30 0.51 8.00
N SER A 67 2.24 -0.11 8.71
CA SER A 67 1.96 -1.02 9.81
C SER A 67 3.01 -0.93 10.92
N PRO A 68 2.68 -1.36 12.16
CA PRO A 68 3.64 -1.42 13.26
C PRO A 68 4.84 -2.34 12.99
N ASN A 69 4.72 -3.25 12.02
CA ASN A 69 5.77 -4.21 11.67
C ASN A 69 6.53 -3.78 10.40
N SER A 70 6.40 -2.51 9.98
CA SER A 70 7.10 -2.00 8.80
C SER A 70 8.62 -1.96 9.03
N ASN A 71 9.37 -2.38 8.00
CA ASN A 71 10.83 -2.27 7.98
C ASN A 71 11.32 -0.82 7.90
N PHE A 72 10.43 0.15 7.66
CA PHE A 72 10.76 1.58 7.60
C PHE A 72 10.63 2.29 8.96
N ILE A 73 10.32 1.54 10.02
CA ILE A 73 10.43 2.04 11.39
C ILE A 73 11.91 2.04 11.77
N ALA A 74 12.46 3.24 12.01
CA ALA A 74 13.85 3.39 12.42
C ALA A 74 14.06 2.79 13.82
N THR A 75 15.25 2.25 14.08
CA THR A 75 15.56 1.59 15.36
C THR A 75 15.66 2.57 16.54
N ASP A 76 15.79 3.86 16.25
CA ASP A 76 15.95 4.94 17.25
C ASP A 76 14.65 5.67 17.59
N THR A 77 13.61 5.54 16.75
CA THR A 77 12.36 6.31 16.86
C THR A 77 11.15 5.48 16.42
N TRP A 78 10.10 5.45 17.23
CA TRP A 78 8.86 4.72 16.92
C TRP A 78 7.99 5.53 15.94
N ARG A 79 8.40 5.57 14.66
CA ARG A 79 7.78 6.42 13.63
C ARG A 79 6.31 6.09 13.32
N TRP A 80 5.81 4.94 13.78
CA TRP A 80 4.41 4.56 13.66
C TRP A 80 3.44 5.55 14.34
N VAL A 81 3.87 6.24 15.41
CA VAL A 81 2.99 7.22 16.09
C VAL A 81 3.00 8.61 15.45
N GLU A 82 3.89 8.88 14.49
CA GLU A 82 4.14 10.24 13.98
C GLU A 82 3.05 10.76 13.01
N GLY A 83 2.19 9.89 12.49
CA GLY A 83 0.95 10.25 11.78
C GLY A 83 1.11 10.96 10.41
N PRO A 84 -0.01 11.32 9.74
CA PRO A 84 -1.39 10.99 10.11
C PRO A 84 -1.70 9.52 9.80
N TRP A 85 -2.49 8.90 10.67
CA TRP A 85 -2.83 7.49 10.51
C TRP A 85 -3.91 7.34 9.42
N PRO A 86 -3.98 6.20 8.72
CA PRO A 86 -4.95 6.00 7.63
C PRO A 86 -6.42 6.20 8.03
N TRP A 87 -6.75 6.12 9.33
CA TRP A 87 -8.09 6.33 9.88
C TRP A 87 -8.30 7.69 10.57
N GLN A 88 -7.28 8.56 10.61
CA GLN A 88 -7.43 9.88 11.20
C GLN A 88 -8.16 10.84 10.24
N PRO A 89 -9.18 11.58 10.72
CA PRO A 89 -9.85 12.59 9.91
C PRO A 89 -8.84 13.61 9.33
N GLY A 90 -8.85 13.75 8.00
CA GLY A 90 -7.91 14.60 7.26
C GLY A 90 -6.68 13.89 6.70
N ALA A 91 -6.54 12.57 6.83
CA ALA A 91 -5.51 11.80 6.11
C ALA A 91 -5.80 11.62 4.60
N ASN A 92 -7.01 12.01 4.15
CA ASN A 92 -7.55 11.80 2.80
C ASN A 92 -7.81 13.12 2.10
#